data_AF-A0A8X6LUV6-F1
#
_entry.id   AF-A0A8X6LUV6-F1
#
_cell.length_a   1.000
_cell.length_b   1.000
_cell.length_c   1.000
_cell.angle_alpha   90.00
_cell.angle_beta   90.00
_cell.angle_gamma   90.00
#
_symmetry.space_group_name_H-M   'P 1'
#
loop_
_entity.id
_entity.type
_entity.pdbx_description
1 polymer ?
#
loop_
_entity_poly.entity_id
_entity_poly.type
_entity_poly.pdbx_seq_one_letter_code
_entity_poly.pdbx_strand_id
1 'polypeptide(L)' 'EPRQTYWNLKKANWAKFKILTNEVLTDSLVMPNFEFSSRPFTLVVLKCASFCVPRGQQKKYTPFWNENLQKLKKDRDEAS' A
#
# COMPACT_ATOMS: atom_id res chain seq x y z
N GLU A 1 22.13 -7.69 -1.07
CA GLU A 1 21.07 -8.24 -0.19
C GLU A 1 19.72 -8.29 -0.92
N PRO A 2 18.89 -9.32 -0.70
CA PRO A 2 17.53 -9.35 -1.21
C PRO A 2 16.73 -8.19 -0.59
N ARG A 3 16.14 -7.34 -1.44
CA ARG A 3 15.44 -6.14 -0.98
C ARG A 3 14.11 -6.52 -0.33
N GLN A 4 13.93 -6.15 0.93
CA GLN A 4 12.69 -6.39 1.66
C GLN A 4 11.56 -5.52 1.09
N THR A 5 10.49 -6.19 0.62
CA THR A 5 9.35 -5.53 -0.03
C THR A 5 8.28 -5.21 1.02
N TYR A 6 8.02 -3.91 1.22
CA TYR A 6 7.00 -3.42 2.15
C TYR A 6 5.64 -3.20 1.45
N TRP A 7 4.59 -3.18 2.26
CA TRP A 7 3.23 -2.81 1.84
C TRP A 7 3.11 -1.30 1.71
N ASN A 8 2.61 -0.81 0.57
CA ASN A 8 2.36 0.62 0.37
C ASN A 8 0.94 1.00 0.79
N LEU A 9 0.77 1.28 2.08
CA LEU A 9 -0.53 1.62 2.68
C LEU A 9 -1.10 2.94 2.14
N LYS A 10 -0.26 3.87 1.65
CA LYS A 10 -0.72 5.14 1.05
C LYS A 10 -1.40 4.95 -0.30
N LYS A 11 -1.01 3.91 -1.06
CA LYS A 11 -1.60 3.59 -2.37
C LYS A 11 -2.61 2.45 -2.31
N ALA A 12 -2.98 2.01 -1.11
CA ALA A 12 -3.96 0.96 -0.94
C ALA A 12 -5.35 1.40 -1.39
N ASN A 13 -6.07 0.52 -2.08
CA ASN A 13 -7.49 0.72 -2.36
C ASN A 13 -8.33 0.22 -1.18
N TRP A 14 -8.49 1.07 -0.17
CA TRP A 14 -9.22 0.74 1.06
C TRP A 14 -10.70 0.47 0.84
N ALA A 15 -11.33 1.12 -0.15
CA ALA A 15 -12.73 0.87 -0.50
C ALA A 15 -12.91 -0.56 -1.00
N LYS A 16 -12.07 -1.01 -1.94
CA LYS A 16 -12.08 -2.39 -2.43
C LYS A 16 -11.71 -3.40 -1.34
N PHE A 17 -10.75 -3.07 -0.49
CA PHE A 17 -10.39 -3.91 0.65
C PHE A 17 -11.59 -4.15 1.57
N LYS A 18 -12.32 -3.09 1.94
CA LYS A 18 -13.52 -3.16 2.78
C LYS A 18 -14.60 -4.07 2.17
N ILE A 19 -14.86 -3.92 0.87
CA ILE A 19 -15.85 -4.75 0.15
C ILE A 19 -15.43 -6.22 0.22
N LEU A 20 -14.19 -6.54 -0.19
CA LEU A 20 -13.70 -7.92 -0.22
C LEU A 20 -13.66 -8.56 1.16
N THR A 21 -13.22 -7.83 2.20
CA THR A 21 -13.22 -8.37 3.56
C THR A 21 -14.64 -8.63 4.04
N ASN A 22 -15.58 -7.73 3.76
CA ASN A 22 -16.97 -7.93 4.17
C ASN A 22 -17.58 -9.13 3.45
N GLU A 23 -17.47 -9.23 2.13
CA GLU A 23 -17.99 -10.37 1.36
C GLU A 23 -17.43 -11.70 1.87
N VAL A 24 -16.10 -11.81 1.97
CA VAL A 24 -15.45 -13.07 2.34
C VAL A 24 -15.67 -13.42 3.81
N LEU A 25 -15.74 -12.43 4.70
CA LEU A 25 -16.00 -12.68 6.12
C LEU A 25 -17.46 -13.04 6.40
N THR A 26 -18.41 -12.43 5.69
CA THR A 26 -19.84 -12.76 5.87
C THR A 26 -20.11 -14.22 5.46
N ASP A 27 -19.45 -14.70 4.41
CA ASP A 27 -19.55 -16.09 3.97
C ASP A 27 -18.79 -17.08 4.87
N SER A 28 -17.70 -16.67 5.50
CA SER A 28 -16.83 -17.55 6.31
C SER A 28 -17.15 -17.57 7.82
N LEU A 29 -17.90 -16.58 8.33
CA LEU A 29 -18.30 -16.48 9.75
C LEU A 29 -19.48 -17.39 10.14
N VAL A 30 -20.07 -18.14 9.22
CA VAL A 30 -21.10 -19.16 9.52
C VAL A 30 -20.51 -20.38 10.28
N MET A 31 -19.19 -20.39 10.54
CA MET A 31 -18.51 -21.46 11.26
C MET A 31 -18.69 -21.34 12.79
N PRO A 32 -19.27 -22.35 13.48
CA PRO A 32 -19.71 -22.24 14.88
C PRO A 32 -18.57 -22.22 15.93
N ASN A 33 -17.31 -22.40 15.53
CA ASN A 33 -16.20 -22.62 16.45
C ASN A 33 -15.19 -21.46 16.40
N PHE A 34 -15.37 -20.48 17.30
CA PHE A 34 -14.57 -19.26 17.42
C PHE A 34 -13.05 -19.52 17.60
N GLU A 35 -12.68 -20.60 18.29
CA GLU A 35 -11.27 -20.98 18.55
C GLU A 35 -10.50 -21.45 17.30
N PHE A 36 -11.19 -22.01 16.30
CA PHE A 36 -10.57 -22.40 15.01
C PHE A 36 -10.58 -21.27 13.97
N SER A 37 -11.16 -20.11 14.30
CA SER A 37 -11.47 -19.05 13.34
C SER A 37 -10.34 -18.04 13.14
N SER A 38 -9.44 -17.85 14.11
CA SER A 38 -8.46 -16.75 14.09
C SER A 38 -7.41 -16.89 12.98
N ARG A 39 -6.93 -18.12 12.72
CA ARG A 39 -5.95 -18.39 11.66
C ARG A 39 -6.58 -18.27 10.26
N PRO A 40 -7.74 -18.90 9.96
CA PRO A 40 -8.47 -18.66 8.72
C PRO A 40 -8.81 -17.19 8.50
N PHE A 41 -9.28 -16.49 9.53
CA PHE A 41 -9.57 -15.06 9.49
C PHE A 41 -8.34 -14.24 9.09
N THR A 42 -7.20 -14.51 9.74
CA THR A 42 -5.93 -13.84 9.43
C THR A 42 -5.51 -14.09 7.98
N LEU A 43 -5.65 -15.33 7.49
CA LEU A 43 -5.34 -15.67 6.10
C LEU A 43 -6.26 -14.95 5.10
N VAL A 44 -7.55 -14.85 5.41
CA VAL A 44 -8.52 -14.09 4.61
C VAL A 44 -8.15 -12.62 4.55
N VAL A 45 -7.84 -12.00 5.69
CA VAL A 45 -7.42 -10.59 5.77
C VAL A 45 -6.14 -10.36 4.97
N LEU A 46 -5.13 -11.24 5.12
CA LEU A 46 -3.87 -11.16 4.37
C LEU A 46 -4.09 -11.32 2.86
N LYS A 47 -5.01 -12.20 2.44
CA LYS A 47 -5.37 -12.40 1.05
C LYS A 47 -6.09 -11.17 0.48
N CYS A 48 -7.04 -10.58 1.20
CA CYS A 48 -7.68 -9.34 0.79
C CYS A 48 -6.65 -8.20 0.69
N ALA A 49 -5.70 -8.15 1.62
CA ALA A 49 -4.63 -7.15 1.61
C ALA A 49 -3.72 -7.33 0.39
N SER A 50 -3.39 -8.56 -0.02
CA SER A 50 -2.55 -8.80 -1.21
C SER A 50 -3.15 -8.32 -2.52
N PHE A 51 -4.48 -8.32 -2.63
CA PHE A 51 -5.18 -7.79 -3.81
C PHE A 51 -5.35 -6.27 -3.80
N CYS A 52 -5.40 -5.65 -2.62
CA CYS A 52 -5.78 -4.24 -2.47
C CYS A 52 -4.63 -3.31 -2.09
N VAL A 53 -3.57 -3.84 -1.50
CA VAL A 53 -2.42 -3.08 -1.03
C VAL A 53 -1.23 -3.41 -1.94
N PRO A 54 -0.77 -2.46 -2.77
CA PRO A 54 0.39 -2.69 -3.62
C PRO A 54 1.64 -3.01 -2.78
N ARG A 55 2.40 -4.00 -3.25
CA ARG A 55 3.74 -4.30 -2.75
C ARG A 55 4.73 -3.38 -3.45
N GLY A 56 5.67 -2.78 -2.72
CA GLY A 56 6.75 -2.01 -3.31
C GLY A 56 7.29 -0.94 -2.39
N GLN A 57 8.55 -0.58 -2.60
CA GLN A 57 9.12 0.59 -1.92
C GLN A 57 8.72 1.86 -2.65
N GLN A 58 8.32 2.88 -1.90
CA GLN A 58 8.33 4.24 -2.41
C GLN A 58 9.78 4.55 -2.78
N LYS A 59 10.06 4.86 -4.06
CA LYS A 59 11.37 5.37 -4.45
C LYS A 59 11.63 6.59 -3.55
N LYS A 60 12.61 6.49 -2.66
CA LYS A 60 13.14 7.66 -1.95
C LYS A 60 13.84 8.49 -3.02
N TYR A 61 13.07 9.30 -3.74
CA TYR A 61 13.63 10.37 -4.54
C TYR A 61 14.30 11.31 -3.55
N THR A 62 15.61 11.21 -3.43
CA THR A 62 16.41 12.30 -2.91
C THR A 62 16.26 13.43 -3.92
N PRO A 63 15.70 14.59 -3.53
CA PRO A 63 15.74 15.76 -4.39
C PRO A 63 17.22 16.13 -4.57
N PHE A 64 17.79 15.73 -5.70
CA PHE A 64 19.14 16.10 -6.05
C PHE A 64 19.05 17.47 -6.71
N TRP A 65 19.58 18.50 -6.05
CA TRP A 65 19.69 19.81 -6.64
C TRP A 65 20.81 19.78 -7.68
N ASN A 66 20.45 19.52 -8.94
CA ASN A 66 21.39 19.46 -10.05
C ASN A 66 21.57 20.84 -10.69
N GLU A 67 22.60 20.98 -11.51
CA GLU A 67 22.91 22.23 -12.23
C GLU A 67 21.74 22.69 -13.12
N ASN A 68 20.96 21.77 -13.69
CA ASN A 68 19.79 22.13 -14.50
C ASN A 68 18.68 22.76 -13.65
N LEU A 69 18.44 22.25 -12.43
CA LEU A 69 17.50 22.81 -11.46
C LEU A 69 17.99 24.15 -10.92
N GLN A 70 19.31 24.31 -10.74
CA GLN A 70 19.93 25.59 -10.39
C GLN A 70 19.66 26.63 -11.49
N LYS A 71 19.86 26.25 -12.77
CA LYS A 71 19.63 27.12 -13.92
C LYS A 71 18.15 27.50 -14.05
N LEU A 72 17.25 26.53 -13.98
CA LEU A 72 15.80 26.77 -14.03
C LEU A 72 15.31 27.71 -12.90
N LYS A 73 15.88 27.58 -11.70
CA LYS A 73 15.55 28.50 -10.60
C LYS A 73 16.04 29.92 -10.91
N LYS A 74 17.26 30.06 -11.43
CA LYS A 74 17.84 31.36 -11.79
C LYS A 74 17.03 32.05 -12.88
N ASP A 75 16.68 31.34 -13.95
CA ASP A 75 15.87 31.88 -15.06
C ASP A 75 14.50 32.37 -14.56
N ARG A 76 13.87 31.67 -13.61
CA ARG A 76 12.61 32.09 -12.97
C ARG A 76 12.79 33.36 -12.12
N ASP A 77 13.85 33.42 -11.32
CA ASP A 77 14.12 34.53 -10.40
C ASP A 77 14.47 35.81 -11.16
N GLU A 78 15.09 35.70 -12.34
CA GLU A 78 15.39 36.84 -13.24
C GLU A 78 14.17 37.31 -14.06
N ALA A 79 13.15 36.47 -14.21
CA ALA A 79 11.92 36.78 -14.93
C ALA A 79 10.80 37.36 -14.03
N SER A 80 11.01 37.36 -12.70
CA SER A 80 10.11 37.96 -11.70
C SER A 80 10.55 39.38 -11.35
#